data_AF-A0A8H5QX91-F1
#
_entry.id   AF-A0A8H5QX91-F1
#
_cell.length_a   1.000
_cell.length_b   1.000
_cell.length_c   1.000
_cell.angle_alpha   90.00
_cell.angle_beta   90.00
_cell.angle_gamma   90.00
#
_symmetry.space_group_name_H-M   'P 1'
#
loop_
_entity.id
_entity.type
_entity.pdbx_description
1 polymer ?
#
loop_
_entity_poly.entity_id
_entity_poly.type
_entity_poly.pdbx_seq_one_letter_code
_entity_poly.pdbx_strand_id
1 'polypeptide(L)'
;MGKKKSKDNSREATSNAPANALTTASTIAADPILGYKIRVLLHDFLNVTKDDRSQKRLNSTVDEHYISAPYFDEGQAAMVKATIIDVDLAKHAAAEGIEDFDRDLISQQGNSFETAVRTLLGGFLDKRRASGDARPCGPHHLAPLYAKFFGIDLEELKDDKFLGRLRRAGI
;
A
#
# COMPACT_ATOMS: atom_id res chain seq x y z
N MET A 1 -24.92 -0.66 -66.86
CA MET A 1 -23.99 -1.54 -66.11
C MET A 1 -23.14 -0.67 -65.20
N GLY A 2 -23.59 -0.50 -63.95
CA GLY A 2 -23.03 0.48 -63.01
C GLY A 2 -21.81 -0.05 -62.26
N LYS A 3 -20.76 0.76 -62.19
CA LYS A 3 -19.53 0.51 -61.43
C LYS A 3 -19.80 0.62 -59.94
N LYS A 4 -19.66 -0.48 -59.19
CA LYS A 4 -19.80 -0.52 -57.73
C LYS A 4 -18.43 -0.24 -57.10
N LYS A 5 -18.26 0.93 -56.49
CA LYS A 5 -17.11 1.27 -55.63
C LYS A 5 -17.33 0.61 -54.26
N SER A 6 -16.46 -0.32 -53.88
CA SER A 6 -16.37 -0.81 -52.51
C SER A 6 -15.39 0.10 -51.76
N LYS A 7 -15.93 0.86 -50.80
CA LYS A 7 -15.16 1.68 -49.85
C LYS A 7 -14.92 0.79 -48.63
N ASP A 8 -13.73 0.19 -48.58
CA ASP A 8 -13.28 -0.55 -47.42
C ASP A 8 -12.94 0.47 -46.33
N ASN A 9 -13.69 0.42 -45.24
CA ASN A 9 -13.58 1.34 -44.11
C ASN A 9 -12.91 0.56 -42.98
N SER A 10 -11.59 0.36 -43.10
CA SER A 10 -10.74 -0.16 -42.04
C SER A 10 -10.89 0.74 -40.83
N ARG A 11 -11.63 0.25 -39.83
CA ARG A 11 -11.70 0.87 -38.51
C ARG A 11 -10.37 0.59 -37.82
N GLU A 12 -9.50 1.58 -37.88
CA GLU A 12 -8.37 1.75 -36.97
C GLU A 12 -8.92 1.71 -35.54
N ALA A 13 -8.62 0.62 -34.83
CA ALA A 13 -8.85 0.54 -33.40
C ALA A 13 -7.83 1.48 -32.75
N THR A 14 -8.29 2.68 -32.38
CA THR A 14 -7.55 3.59 -31.51
C THR A 14 -7.37 2.92 -30.15
N SER A 15 -6.21 2.28 -29.96
CA SER A 15 -5.71 1.93 -28.63
C SER A 15 -5.36 3.21 -27.89
N ASN A 16 -6.35 3.87 -27.29
CA ASN A 16 -6.12 4.89 -26.28
C ASN A 16 -5.70 4.18 -24.98
N ALA A 17 -4.44 3.73 -24.93
CA ALA A 17 -3.76 3.52 -23.66
C ALA A 17 -3.37 4.92 -23.13
N PRO A 18 -3.90 5.39 -21.99
CA PRO A 18 -3.37 6.60 -21.40
C PRO A 18 -1.96 6.29 -20.89
N ALA A 19 -1.02 7.12 -21.32
CA ALA A 19 0.38 7.10 -20.93
C ALA A 19 0.55 7.19 -19.41
N ASN A 20 1.33 6.27 -18.82
CA ASN A 20 2.09 6.37 -17.57
C ASN A 20 1.69 7.48 -16.58
N ALA A 21 0.45 7.49 -16.09
CA ALA A 21 0.13 8.24 -14.90
C ALA A 21 0.77 7.51 -13.73
N LEU A 22 1.83 8.07 -13.15
CA LEU A 22 2.40 7.58 -11.90
C LEU A 22 1.27 7.50 -10.87
N THR A 23 0.98 6.30 -10.40
CA THR A 23 -0.03 6.10 -9.36
C THR A 23 0.52 6.64 -8.05
N THR A 24 -0.28 7.43 -7.34
CA THR A 24 0.15 8.08 -6.09
C THR A 24 -0.50 7.42 -4.88
N ALA A 25 0.15 7.53 -3.72
CA ALA A 25 -0.31 6.88 -2.50
C ALA A 25 -1.72 7.36 -2.12
N SER A 26 -2.03 8.65 -2.31
CA SER A 26 -3.38 9.18 -2.10
C SER A 26 -4.43 8.54 -3.05
N THR A 27 -4.06 8.30 -4.32
CA THR A 27 -4.96 7.62 -5.27
C THR A 27 -5.19 6.16 -4.90
N ILE A 28 -4.17 5.44 -4.43
CA ILE A 28 -4.30 4.08 -3.89
C ILE A 28 -5.22 4.07 -2.65
N ALA A 29 -5.04 5.04 -1.75
CA ALA A 29 -5.83 5.13 -0.52
C ALA A 29 -7.31 5.41 -0.78
N ALA A 30 -7.61 6.18 -1.84
CA ALA A 30 -8.98 6.50 -2.28
C ALA A 30 -9.63 5.39 -3.11
N ASP A 31 -8.85 4.48 -3.71
CA ASP A 31 -9.39 3.35 -4.46
C ASP A 31 -10.21 2.42 -3.54
N PRO A 32 -11.44 2.04 -3.93
CA PRO A 32 -12.32 1.26 -3.06
C PRO A 32 -11.80 -0.16 -2.77
N ILE A 33 -10.95 -0.72 -3.62
CA ILE A 33 -10.43 -2.09 -3.50
C ILE A 33 -9.07 -2.06 -2.80
N LEU A 34 -8.10 -1.36 -3.37
CA LEU A 34 -6.74 -1.26 -2.85
C LEU A 34 -6.71 -0.49 -1.53
N GLY A 35 -7.46 0.62 -1.43
CA GLY A 35 -7.59 1.37 -0.20
C GLY A 35 -8.24 0.56 0.92
N TYR A 36 -9.19 -0.33 0.60
CA TYR A 36 -9.72 -1.27 1.59
C TYR A 36 -8.67 -2.30 2.01
N LYS A 37 -7.92 -2.87 1.07
CA LYS A 37 -6.85 -3.85 1.37
C LYS A 37 -5.74 -3.27 2.22
N ILE A 38 -5.32 -2.03 1.97
CA ILE A 38 -4.36 -1.30 2.82
C ILE A 38 -4.92 -1.14 4.24
N ARG A 39 -6.19 -0.75 4.38
CA ARG A 39 -6.84 -0.64 5.71
C ARG A 39 -6.94 -1.98 6.43
N VAL A 40 -7.19 -3.08 5.73
CA VAL A 40 -7.17 -4.44 6.30
C VAL A 40 -5.76 -4.79 6.80
N LEU A 41 -4.71 -4.48 6.01
CA LEU A 41 -3.33 -4.69 6.43
C LEU A 41 -2.98 -3.86 7.68
N LEU A 42 -3.35 -2.57 7.70
CA LEU A 42 -3.16 -1.69 8.86
C LEU A 42 -3.90 -2.20 10.10
N HIS A 43 -5.15 -2.63 9.93
CA HIS A 43 -5.93 -3.25 10.99
C HIS A 43 -5.21 -4.47 11.56
N ASP A 44 -4.67 -5.33 10.70
CA ASP A 44 -3.96 -6.52 11.14
C ASP A 44 -2.67 -6.20 11.87
N PHE A 45 -1.92 -5.18 11.41
CA PHE A 45 -0.74 -4.71 12.13
C PHE A 45 -1.07 -4.24 13.56
N LEU A 46 -2.22 -3.59 13.75
CA LEU A 46 -2.66 -3.12 15.07
C LEU A 46 -3.18 -4.26 15.96
N ASN A 47 -3.75 -5.32 15.37
CA ASN A 47 -4.46 -6.37 16.09
C ASN A 47 -3.74 -7.73 16.13
N VAL A 48 -2.55 -7.85 15.56
CA VAL A 48 -1.76 -9.10 15.50
C VAL A 48 -1.58 -9.85 16.83
N THR A 49 -1.58 -9.15 17.96
CA THR A 49 -1.42 -9.75 19.30
C THR A 49 -2.74 -10.09 19.97
N LYS A 50 -3.87 -9.66 19.40
CA LYS A 50 -5.22 -9.75 19.97
C LYS A 50 -6.19 -10.56 19.10
N ASP A 51 -5.89 -10.71 17.82
CA ASP A 51 -6.71 -11.41 16.83
C ASP A 51 -5.89 -12.46 16.08
N ASP A 52 -6.22 -13.73 16.32
CA ASP A 52 -5.61 -14.88 15.66
C ASP A 52 -5.77 -14.82 14.14
N ARG A 53 -6.83 -14.20 13.62
CA ARG A 53 -7.05 -14.07 12.17
C ARG A 53 -6.07 -13.07 11.56
N SER A 54 -5.90 -11.91 12.19
CA SER A 54 -4.86 -10.93 11.82
C SER A 54 -3.47 -11.57 11.87
N GLN A 55 -3.17 -12.29 12.96
CA GLN A 55 -1.90 -12.97 13.11
C GLN A 55 -1.67 -14.01 12.01
N LYS A 56 -2.67 -14.84 11.71
CA LYS A 56 -2.59 -15.86 10.66
C LYS A 56 -2.34 -15.25 9.29
N ARG A 57 -3.06 -14.17 8.93
CA ARG A 57 -2.87 -13.48 7.65
C ARG A 57 -1.46 -12.90 7.52
N LEU A 58 -1.00 -12.14 8.53
CA LEU A 58 0.36 -11.59 8.54
C LEU A 58 1.43 -12.68 8.46
N ASN A 59 1.24 -13.77 9.20
CA ASN A 59 2.20 -14.88 9.21
C ASN A 59 2.25 -15.64 7.88
N SER A 60 1.17 -15.61 7.10
CA SER A 60 1.11 -16.23 5.77
C SER A 60 1.72 -15.38 4.65
N THR A 61 2.03 -14.11 4.93
CA THR A 61 2.67 -13.23 3.96
C THR A 61 4.16 -13.57 3.83
N VAL A 62 4.64 -13.64 2.58
CA VAL A 62 6.03 -14.00 2.22
C VAL A 62 6.88 -12.80 1.85
N ASP A 63 6.26 -11.63 1.68
CA ASP A 63 6.93 -10.39 1.32
C ASP A 63 7.42 -9.65 2.56
N GLU A 64 8.63 -9.10 2.48
CA GLU A 64 9.28 -8.38 3.59
C GLU A 64 8.55 -7.09 3.99
N HIS A 65 7.78 -6.49 3.06
CA HIS A 65 6.96 -5.30 3.28
C HIS A 65 5.48 -5.65 3.52
N TYR A 66 5.14 -6.94 3.68
CA TYR A 66 3.77 -7.43 3.76
C TYR A 66 2.87 -7.06 2.55
N ILE A 67 3.47 -6.63 1.43
CA ILE A 67 2.75 -6.26 0.21
C ILE A 67 2.74 -7.47 -0.73
N SER A 68 2.00 -8.50 -0.33
CA SER A 68 1.71 -9.69 -1.15
C SER A 68 0.46 -10.41 -0.64
N ALA A 69 0.22 -11.64 -1.10
CA ALA A 69 -0.86 -12.48 -0.61
C ALA A 69 -0.75 -12.68 0.93
N PRO A 70 -1.87 -12.73 1.67
CA PRO A 70 -3.25 -12.82 1.19
C PRO A 70 -3.91 -11.46 0.87
N TYR A 71 -3.22 -10.34 1.12
CA TYR A 71 -3.81 -9.01 0.95
C TYR A 71 -3.88 -8.59 -0.52
N PHE A 72 -2.77 -8.77 -1.23
CA PHE A 72 -2.60 -8.31 -2.61
C PHE A 72 -2.26 -9.48 -3.52
N ASP A 73 -2.86 -9.50 -4.71
CA ASP A 73 -2.31 -10.32 -5.80
C ASP A 73 -1.02 -9.67 -6.34
N GLU A 74 -0.32 -10.37 -7.23
CA GLU A 74 0.98 -9.93 -7.76
C GLU A 74 0.90 -8.55 -8.44
N GLY A 75 -0.16 -8.30 -9.22
CA GLY A 75 -0.35 -7.03 -9.93
C GLY A 75 -0.63 -5.88 -8.97
N GLN A 76 -1.50 -6.12 -7.98
CA GLN A 76 -1.80 -5.14 -6.94
C GLN A 76 -0.58 -4.85 -6.06
N ALA A 77 0.20 -5.88 -5.73
CA ALA A 77 1.42 -5.73 -4.96
C ALA A 77 2.44 -4.86 -5.70
N ALA A 78 2.64 -5.11 -6.99
CA ALA A 78 3.50 -4.29 -7.83
C ALA A 78 3.03 -2.82 -7.89
N MET A 79 1.73 -2.59 -8.02
CA MET A 79 1.15 -1.24 -8.00
C MET A 79 1.40 -0.52 -6.67
N VAL A 80 1.12 -1.18 -5.54
CA VAL A 80 1.31 -0.60 -4.21
C VAL A 80 2.78 -0.30 -3.95
N LYS A 81 3.71 -1.18 -4.35
CA LYS A 81 5.15 -0.96 -4.20
C LYS A 81 5.67 0.22 -5.03
N ALA A 82 5.17 0.37 -6.25
CA ALA A 82 5.57 1.42 -7.17
C ALA A 82 4.92 2.79 -6.91
N THR A 83 3.93 2.86 -6.02
CA THR A 83 3.17 4.09 -5.78
C THR A 83 4.07 5.21 -5.26
N ILE A 84 3.88 6.43 -5.77
CA ILE A 84 4.62 7.61 -5.33
C ILE A 84 3.98 8.20 -4.07
N ILE A 85 4.78 8.47 -3.05
CA ILE A 85 4.29 9.11 -1.81
C ILE A 85 4.09 10.60 -2.07
N ASP A 86 2.84 10.98 -2.34
CA ASP A 86 2.42 12.36 -2.60
C ASP A 86 1.78 13.04 -1.37
N VAL A 87 1.64 12.29 -0.28
CA VAL A 87 1.08 12.78 0.99
C VAL A 87 2.06 13.75 1.65
N ASP A 88 1.51 14.81 2.26
CA ASP A 88 2.28 15.80 3.01
C ASP A 88 2.75 15.22 4.35
N LEU A 89 3.87 14.50 4.33
CA LEU A 89 4.43 13.84 5.51
C LEU A 89 4.80 14.82 6.63
N ALA A 90 5.11 16.08 6.30
CA ALA A 90 5.42 17.10 7.29
C ALA A 90 4.20 17.48 8.14
N LYS A 91 2.98 17.37 7.60
CA LYS A 91 1.74 17.53 8.38
C LYS A 91 1.43 16.34 9.27
N HIS A 92 1.92 15.15 8.90
CA HIS A 92 1.68 13.90 9.64
C HIS A 92 2.78 13.56 10.66
N ALA A 93 3.93 14.25 10.61
CA ALA A 93 4.89 14.31 11.71
C ALA A 93 4.36 15.31 12.75
N ALA A 94 3.65 14.82 13.77
CA ALA A 94 3.00 15.69 14.75
C ALA A 94 4.04 16.38 15.65
N ALA A 95 3.95 17.72 15.66
CA ALA A 95 4.13 18.65 16.78
C ALA A 95 4.99 18.21 17.99
N GLU A 96 5.98 19.07 18.32
CA GLU A 96 6.95 19.01 19.43
C GLU A 96 8.23 18.21 19.15
N GLY A 97 9.20 18.87 18.49
CA GLY A 97 10.58 18.37 18.33
C GLY A 97 10.72 17.35 17.20
N ILE A 98 11.43 17.72 16.13
CA ILE A 98 11.73 16.80 15.02
C ILE A 98 12.70 15.74 15.55
N GLU A 99 12.19 14.55 15.88
CA GLU A 99 13.03 13.38 16.07
C GLU A 99 13.69 13.01 14.73
N ASP A 100 14.91 12.48 14.75
CA ASP A 100 15.66 12.13 13.53
C ASP A 100 14.85 11.21 12.58
N PHE A 101 14.00 10.35 13.16
CA PHE A 101 13.10 9.47 12.40
C PHE A 101 12.06 10.22 11.57
N ASP A 102 11.49 11.32 12.08
CA ASP A 102 10.50 12.11 11.34
C ASP A 102 11.17 12.90 10.20
N ARG A 103 12.44 13.33 10.36
CA ARG A 103 13.21 13.93 9.27
C ARG A 103 13.47 12.92 8.15
N ASP A 104 13.90 11.72 8.51
CA ASP A 104 14.14 10.65 7.55
C ASP A 104 12.85 10.26 6.82
N LEU A 105 11.72 10.22 7.54
CA LEU A 105 10.40 9.99 6.97
C LEU A 105 10.00 11.07 5.96
N ILE A 106 10.08 12.35 6.35
CA ILE A 106 9.72 13.49 5.49
C ILE A 106 10.57 13.48 4.21
N SER A 107 11.85 13.11 4.31
CA SER A 107 12.74 13.01 3.14
C SER A 107 12.31 11.94 2.11
N GLN A 108 11.39 11.04 2.48
CA GLN A 108 10.86 10.03 1.56
C GLN A 108 9.68 10.50 0.70
N GLN A 109 9.17 11.72 0.90
CA GLN A 109 8.14 12.27 0.03
C GLN A 109 8.63 12.33 -1.42
N GLY A 110 7.80 11.89 -2.36
CA GLY A 110 8.13 11.80 -3.79
C GLY A 110 8.87 10.52 -4.20
N ASN A 111 9.33 9.70 -3.25
CA ASN A 111 9.86 8.36 -3.56
C ASN A 111 8.73 7.35 -3.78
N SER A 112 9.06 6.22 -4.41
CA SER A 112 8.16 5.07 -4.39
C SER A 112 8.04 4.51 -2.97
N PHE A 113 6.87 3.95 -2.64
CA PHE A 113 6.61 3.32 -1.36
C PHE A 113 7.66 2.26 -1.02
N GLU A 114 8.00 1.37 -1.95
CA GLU A 114 9.02 0.35 -1.72
C GLU A 114 10.40 0.95 -1.40
N THR A 115 10.81 1.98 -2.13
CA THR A 115 12.08 2.67 -1.88
C THR A 115 12.09 3.31 -0.50
N ALA A 116 11.01 3.99 -0.15
CA ALA A 116 10.87 4.66 1.14
C ALA A 116 10.92 3.67 2.32
N VAL A 117 10.16 2.58 2.23
CA VAL A 117 10.14 1.53 3.26
C VAL A 117 11.53 0.88 3.39
N ARG A 118 12.20 0.58 2.27
CA ARG A 118 13.56 0.01 2.30
C ARG A 118 14.58 0.96 2.89
N THR A 119 14.51 2.25 2.59
CA THR A 119 15.42 3.24 3.18
C THR A 119 15.23 3.33 4.69
N LEU A 120 13.98 3.41 5.16
CA LEU A 120 13.69 3.57 6.59
C LEU A 120 13.90 2.28 7.40
N LEU A 121 13.61 1.13 6.81
CA LEU A 121 13.62 -0.16 7.52
C LEU A 121 14.78 -1.08 7.09
N GLY A 122 15.61 -0.70 6.13
CA GLY A 122 16.64 -1.56 5.53
C GLY A 122 17.59 -2.18 6.56
N GLY A 123 18.08 -1.38 7.50
CA GLY A 123 18.93 -1.88 8.59
C GLY A 123 18.26 -2.90 9.51
N PHE A 124 16.92 -2.90 9.61
CA PHE A 124 16.14 -3.92 10.32
C PHE A 124 15.92 -5.15 9.43
N LEU A 125 15.57 -4.96 8.17
CA LEU A 125 15.35 -6.03 7.19
C LEU A 125 16.62 -6.86 6.96
N ASP A 126 17.79 -6.23 6.87
CA ASP A 126 19.08 -6.91 6.64
C ASP A 126 19.46 -7.82 7.81
N LYS A 127 19.33 -7.33 9.05
CA LYS A 127 19.57 -8.13 10.27
C LYS A 127 18.65 -9.35 10.34
N ARG A 128 17.44 -9.21 9.80
CA ARG A 128 16.38 -10.22 9.83
C ARG A 128 16.54 -11.25 8.73
N ARG A 129 16.93 -10.82 7.54
CA ARG A 129 17.33 -11.68 6.43
C ARG A 129 18.48 -12.63 6.83
N ALA A 130 19.44 -12.13 7.62
CA ALA A 130 20.52 -12.96 8.17
C ALA A 130 20.03 -14.02 9.18
N SER A 131 18.83 -13.87 9.75
CA SER A 131 18.22 -14.78 10.73
C SER A 131 17.17 -15.75 10.15
N GLY A 132 16.84 -15.64 8.85
CA GLY A 132 15.91 -16.54 8.15
C GLY A 132 14.44 -16.11 8.09
N ASP A 133 14.02 -15.11 8.87
CA ASP A 133 12.74 -14.41 8.71
C ASP A 133 13.02 -12.92 8.50
N ALA A 134 12.85 -12.44 7.27
CA ALA A 134 13.17 -11.06 6.88
C ALA A 134 12.12 -10.03 7.34
N ARG A 135 11.01 -10.47 7.94
CA ARG A 135 9.92 -9.55 8.32
C ARG A 135 10.29 -8.71 9.56
N PRO A 136 9.90 -7.43 9.61
CA PRO A 136 10.12 -6.57 10.78
C PRO A 136 9.46 -7.15 12.03
N CYS A 137 10.21 -7.22 13.14
CA CYS A 137 9.83 -7.87 14.39
C CYS A 137 8.82 -7.09 15.27
N GLY A 138 8.02 -6.22 14.66
CA GLY A 138 7.03 -5.42 15.36
C GLY A 138 6.04 -4.77 14.39
N PRO A 139 4.96 -5.46 14.00
CA PRO A 139 3.90 -4.89 13.14
C PRO A 139 3.31 -3.59 13.72
N HIS A 140 3.36 -3.40 15.04
CA HIS A 140 2.92 -2.17 15.70
C HIS A 140 3.68 -0.91 15.27
N HIS A 141 4.95 -1.02 14.86
CA HIS A 141 5.70 0.12 14.33
C HIS A 141 5.43 0.35 12.84
N LEU A 142 4.92 -0.65 12.13
CA LEU A 142 4.60 -0.55 10.70
C LEU A 142 3.27 0.15 10.45
N ALA A 143 2.28 -0.05 11.33
CA ALA A 143 0.96 0.55 11.13
C ALA A 143 1.01 2.10 11.06
N PRO A 144 1.66 2.81 12.01
CA PRO A 144 1.80 4.26 11.92
C PRO A 144 2.59 4.71 10.68
N LEU A 145 3.65 3.99 10.32
CA LEU A 145 4.47 4.33 9.14
C LEU A 145 3.66 4.22 7.84
N TYR A 146 2.97 3.10 7.63
CA TYR A 146 2.18 2.87 6.42
C TYR A 146 0.99 3.83 6.37
N ALA A 147 0.35 4.08 7.51
CA ALA A 147 -0.72 5.07 7.61
C ALA A 147 -0.25 6.47 7.17
N LYS A 148 0.93 6.92 7.62
CA LYS A 148 1.53 8.19 7.17
C LYS A 148 1.79 8.20 5.65
N PHE A 149 2.36 7.13 5.08
CA PHE A 149 2.63 7.06 3.63
C PHE A 149 1.37 7.10 2.76
N PHE A 150 0.27 6.52 3.22
CA PHE A 150 -1.01 6.51 2.49
C PHE A 150 -1.96 7.64 2.90
N GLY A 151 -1.58 8.48 3.88
CA GLY A 151 -2.45 9.54 4.39
C GLY A 151 -3.72 9.01 5.05
N ILE A 152 -3.65 7.82 5.65
CA ILE A 152 -4.76 7.15 6.32
C ILE A 152 -4.73 7.53 7.80
N ASP A 153 -5.87 7.97 8.33
CA ASP A 153 -6.03 8.15 9.77
C ASP A 153 -6.30 6.80 10.44
N LEU A 154 -5.46 6.39 11.38
CA LEU A 154 -5.64 5.12 12.10
C LEU A 154 -6.95 5.07 12.90
N GLU A 155 -7.53 6.22 13.28
CA GLU A 155 -8.83 6.25 13.96
C GLU A 155 -9.96 5.78 13.03
N GLU A 156 -9.82 5.92 11.72
CA GLU A 156 -10.83 5.44 10.76
C GLU A 156 -10.96 3.91 10.75
N LEU A 157 -9.93 3.20 11.25
CA LEU A 157 -9.94 1.73 11.37
C LEU A 157 -10.81 1.25 12.54
N LYS A 158 -11.32 2.16 13.37
CA LYS A 158 -12.28 1.88 14.45
C LYS A 158 -13.73 2.09 14.01
N ASP A 159 -13.97 2.59 12.80
CA ASP A 159 -15.31 2.85 12.28
C ASP A 159 -16.15 1.56 12.17
N ASP A 160 -17.40 1.62 12.65
CA ASP A 160 -18.31 0.48 12.68
C ASP A 160 -18.64 -0.08 11.29
N LYS A 161 -18.65 0.76 10.25
CA LYS A 161 -18.89 0.30 8.88
C LYS A 161 -17.69 -0.48 8.38
N PHE A 162 -16.47 -0.01 8.64
CA PHE A 162 -15.25 -0.74 8.32
C PHE A 162 -15.19 -2.08 9.07
N LEU A 163 -15.34 -2.07 10.40
CA LEU A 163 -15.36 -3.29 11.21
C LEU A 163 -16.48 -4.24 10.79
N GLY A 164 -17.65 -3.70 10.43
CA GLY A 164 -18.76 -4.48 9.87
C GLY A 164 -18.42 -5.15 8.53
N ARG A 165 -17.62 -4.51 7.67
CA ARG A 165 -17.12 -5.12 6.42
C ARG A 165 -16.15 -6.26 6.71
N LEU A 166 -15.23 -6.10 7.66
CA LEU A 166 -14.32 -7.17 8.08
C LEU A 166 -15.09 -8.40 8.51
N ARG A 167 -16.06 -8.23 9.43
CA ARG A 167 -16.91 -9.33 9.92
C ARG A 167 -17.65 -10.05 8.79
N ARG A 168 -18.24 -9.31 7.84
CA ARG A 168 -18.97 -9.89 6.70
C ARG A 168 -18.04 -10.61 5.71
N ALA A 169 -16.80 -10.15 5.58
CA ALA A 169 -15.79 -10.79 4.76
C ALA A 169 -15.16 -12.03 5.43
N GLY A 170 -15.55 -12.36 6.66
CA GLY A 170 -14.94 -13.44 7.44
C GLY A 170 -13.50 -13.12 7.88
N ILE A 171 -13.14 -11.84 7.83
CA ILE A 171 -11.84 -11.31 8.25
C ILE A 171 -11.80 -11.17 9.77
#